data_AF-A0AAV2ILN2-F1
#
_entry.id   AF-A0AAV2ILN2-F1
#
_cell.length_a   1.000
_cell.length_b   1.000
_cell.length_c   1.000
_cell.angle_alpha   90.00
_cell.angle_beta   90.00
_cell.angle_gamma   90.00
#
_symmetry.space_group_name_H-M   'P 1'
#
loop_
_entity.id
_entity.type
_entity.pdbx_description
1 polymer ?
#
loop_
_entity_poly.entity_id
_entity_poly.type
_entity_poly.pdbx_seq_one_letter_code
_entity_poly.pdbx_strand_id
1 'polypeptide(L)'
;MTTISTDIALGVMNSIQKLYLRHELVEDFIIEIENTEIMCFRFILESCSEFFSGLFRSGMKEVTNGRATLHGISCETFKLIREAMYTGIDVVTEDNAIAIWHASNQLQIDFMIELCEKTVVKMLSLDNFEEVYRNAKLINSKHVLGQFKTFISEHFVQIRKMNTFLELSYDDVLALISDDKLVVESEDQVLESIMEWIEHPVIEKLEDEHQNDKRKCIEDIRERSQAIAKIVAEKNSFVKSKLTVVSSVNIEQSTSDMDAKRLDNDNRVVHKGVRPPPHVQSNDISPVEINEGHDQTDSTGTKMLYQTNDALQQLRRTKRKFAGEREPNLVPLLNAARTCLATSAFLESLYNHHLIKENCKAKDIIFNAVLHHTEKYRNGRWSEAALHRECSAFGNFGVVSHGNGVFEAYSTVQDVFF
;
A
#
# COMPACT_ATOMS: atom_id res chain seq x y z
N MET A 1 9.66 27.03 -34.57
CA MET A 1 10.89 26.83 -33.78
C MET A 1 11.90 26.15 -34.66
N THR A 2 13.06 26.75 -34.88
CA THR A 2 14.20 26.09 -35.52
C THR A 2 14.70 25.00 -34.58
N THR A 3 14.69 23.74 -35.02
CA THR A 3 15.23 22.62 -34.26
C THR A 3 16.74 22.80 -34.09
N ILE A 4 17.23 22.66 -32.86
CA ILE A 4 18.67 22.73 -32.57
C ILE A 4 19.34 21.52 -33.24
N SER A 5 20.40 21.75 -34.01
CA SER A 5 21.21 20.66 -34.56
C SER A 5 22.02 20.00 -33.46
N THR A 6 21.79 18.71 -33.23
CA THR A 6 22.51 17.91 -32.22
C THR A 6 24.02 17.93 -32.45
N ASP A 7 24.47 17.85 -33.71
CA ASP A 7 25.90 17.86 -34.05
C ASP A 7 26.57 19.19 -33.69
N ILE A 8 25.89 20.31 -33.97
CA ILE A 8 26.41 21.64 -33.63
C ILE A 8 26.42 21.83 -32.11
N ALA A 9 25.34 21.46 -31.42
CA ALA A 9 25.26 21.55 -29.96
C ALA A 9 26.35 20.71 -29.27
N LEU A 10 26.56 19.48 -29.74
CA LEU A 10 27.62 18.60 -29.24
C LEU A 10 29.02 19.19 -29.54
N GLY A 11 29.22 19.79 -30.72
CA GLY A 11 30.46 20.48 -31.07
C GLY A 11 30.78 21.65 -30.14
N VAL A 12 29.77 22.46 -29.78
CA VAL A 12 29.90 23.56 -28.82
C VAL A 12 30.21 23.03 -27.42
N MET A 13 29.45 22.05 -26.93
CA MET A 13 29.67 21.45 -25.60
C MET A 13 31.06 20.82 -25.47
N ASN A 14 31.52 20.07 -26.48
CA ASN A 14 32.87 19.51 -26.50
C ASN A 14 33.96 20.60 -26.45
N SER A 15 33.69 21.78 -27.03
CA SER A 15 34.65 22.89 -27.00
C SER A 15 34.71 23.53 -25.62
N ILE A 16 33.55 23.75 -24.98
CA ILE A 16 33.46 24.25 -23.60
C ILE A 16 34.13 23.26 -22.64
N GLN A 17 33.81 21.96 -22.76
CA GLN A 17 34.39 20.90 -21.94
C GLN A 17 35.92 20.88 -22.05
N LYS A 18 36.49 20.99 -23.26
CA LYS A 18 37.95 21.04 -23.46
C LYS A 18 38.59 22.23 -22.75
N LEU A 19 37.96 23.41 -22.83
CA LEU A 19 38.45 24.61 -22.17
C LEU A 19 38.38 24.48 -20.63
N TYR A 20 37.29 23.91 -20.12
CA TYR A 20 37.12 23.63 -18.70
C TYR A 20 38.19 22.67 -18.17
N LEU A 21 38.42 21.53 -18.84
CA LEU A 21 39.40 20.52 -18.42
C LEU A 21 40.85 21.02 -18.50
N ARG A 22 41.15 22.02 -19.32
CA ARG A 22 42.49 22.62 -19.42
C ARG A 22 42.73 23.75 -18.43
N HIS A 23 41.72 24.14 -17.65
CA HIS A 23 41.76 25.30 -16.77
C HIS A 23 42.17 26.59 -17.49
N GLU A 24 41.80 26.72 -18.78
CA GLU A 24 42.14 27.86 -19.64
C GLU A 24 41.18 29.05 -19.49
N LEU A 25 40.08 28.87 -18.74
CA LEU A 25 39.06 29.88 -18.50
C LEU A 25 39.14 30.42 -17.07
N VAL A 26 38.94 31.72 -16.94
CA VAL A 26 38.86 32.40 -15.64
C VAL A 26 37.40 32.45 -15.21
N GLU A 27 37.07 31.71 -14.16
CA GLU A 27 35.76 31.73 -13.52
C GLU A 27 35.53 33.10 -12.85
N ASP A 28 34.34 33.67 -13.01
CA ASP A 28 34.02 35.07 -12.71
C ASP A 28 33.00 35.24 -11.57
N PHE A 29 32.58 34.15 -10.94
CA PHE A 29 31.62 34.17 -9.85
C PHE A 29 31.94 33.12 -8.77
N ILE A 30 31.75 33.48 -7.50
CA ILE A 30 31.98 32.60 -6.35
C ILE A 30 30.64 32.11 -5.79
N ILE A 31 30.49 30.80 -5.66
CA ILE A 31 29.41 30.19 -4.91
C ILE A 31 29.95 29.64 -3.61
N GLU A 32 29.39 30.10 -2.49
CA GLU A 32 29.74 29.65 -1.16
C GLU A 32 28.72 28.62 -0.65
N ILE A 33 29.21 27.44 -0.31
CA ILE A 33 28.43 26.32 0.22
C ILE A 33 29.18 25.73 1.39
N GLU A 34 28.57 25.66 2.58
CA GLU A 34 29.17 25.03 3.76
C GLU A 34 30.59 25.59 4.08
N ASN A 35 30.77 26.91 3.95
CA ASN A 35 32.06 27.62 4.07
C ASN A 35 33.14 27.21 3.04
N THR A 36 32.75 26.50 1.97
CA THR A 36 33.62 26.20 0.83
C THR A 36 33.29 27.15 -0.32
N GLU A 37 34.31 27.80 -0.86
CA GLU A 37 34.17 28.66 -2.03
C GLU A 37 34.38 27.83 -3.31
N ILE A 38 33.42 27.94 -4.23
CA ILE A 38 33.42 27.26 -5.52
C ILE A 38 33.36 28.31 -6.62
N MET A 39 34.44 28.42 -7.36
CA MET A 39 34.51 29.27 -8.55
C MET A 39 33.63 28.69 -9.67
N CYS A 40 32.92 29.56 -10.40
CA CYS A 40 31.99 29.22 -11.47
C CYS A 40 31.98 30.27 -12.59
N PHE A 41 31.57 29.87 -13.80
CA PHE A 41 31.18 30.75 -14.89
C PHE A 41 29.74 31.22 -14.73
N ARG A 42 29.56 32.54 -14.52
CA ARG A 42 28.26 33.19 -14.45
C ARG A 42 27.38 32.88 -15.65
N PHE A 43 27.95 32.96 -16.86
CA PHE A 43 27.21 32.72 -18.10
C PHE A 43 26.56 31.33 -18.15
N ILE A 44 27.31 30.28 -17.76
CA ILE A 44 26.79 28.91 -17.82
C ILE A 44 25.69 28.73 -16.75
N LEU A 45 25.92 29.21 -15.53
CA LEU A 45 24.91 29.19 -14.47
C LEU A 45 23.63 29.90 -14.91
N GLU A 46 23.72 31.12 -15.43
CA GLU A 46 22.57 31.88 -15.95
C GLU A 46 21.85 31.14 -17.08
N SER A 47 22.59 30.46 -17.96
CA SER A 47 22.01 29.77 -19.12
C SER A 47 21.29 28.46 -18.76
N CYS A 48 21.70 27.81 -17.68
CA CYS A 48 21.21 26.47 -17.31
C CYS A 48 20.20 26.49 -16.15
N SER A 49 20.08 27.60 -15.42
CA SER A 49 19.31 27.69 -14.18
C SER A 49 18.49 28.98 -14.13
N GLU A 50 17.18 28.84 -13.99
CA GLU A 50 16.28 29.98 -13.83
C GLU A 50 16.50 30.69 -12.48
N PHE A 51 16.89 29.94 -11.44
CA PHE A 51 17.30 30.53 -10.17
C PHE A 51 18.48 31.50 -10.34
N PHE A 52 19.55 31.08 -11.03
CA PHE A 52 20.72 31.93 -11.26
C PHE A 52 20.42 33.07 -12.23
N SER A 53 19.61 32.83 -13.27
CA SER A 53 19.09 33.88 -14.15
C SER A 53 18.36 34.97 -13.38
N GLY A 54 17.44 34.59 -12.49
CA GLY A 54 16.76 35.51 -11.59
C GLY A 54 17.72 36.24 -10.65
N LEU A 55 18.65 35.51 -10.02
CA LEU A 55 19.65 36.07 -9.12
C LEU A 55 20.48 37.15 -9.82
N PHE A 56 21.01 36.86 -11.00
CA PHE A 56 21.89 37.79 -11.74
C PHE A 56 21.17 39.01 -12.29
N ARG A 57 19.86 38.92 -12.49
CA ARG A 57 19.01 40.03 -12.97
C ARG A 57 18.38 40.85 -11.85
N SER A 58 18.38 40.34 -10.62
CA SER A 58 17.74 40.96 -9.45
C SER A 58 18.37 42.29 -9.02
N GLY A 59 19.62 42.57 -9.40
CA GLY A 59 20.38 43.72 -8.91
C GLY A 59 20.74 43.66 -7.42
N MET A 60 20.63 42.48 -6.79
CA MET A 60 20.96 42.27 -5.38
C MET A 60 22.48 42.32 -5.13
N LYS A 61 22.86 42.45 -3.84
CA LYS A 61 24.26 42.64 -3.42
C LYS A 61 25.18 41.50 -3.86
N GLU A 62 24.63 40.30 -3.98
CA GLU A 62 25.28 39.08 -4.45
C GLU A 62 25.88 39.27 -5.85
N VAL A 63 25.16 39.97 -6.72
CA VAL A 63 25.60 40.28 -8.09
C VAL A 63 26.75 41.29 -8.08
N THR A 64 26.64 42.32 -7.23
CA THR A 64 27.65 43.39 -7.10
C THR A 64 28.94 42.90 -6.43
N ASN A 65 28.82 41.94 -5.51
CA ASN A 65 29.95 41.38 -4.75
C ASN A 65 30.62 40.20 -5.48
N GLY A 66 30.07 39.74 -6.62
CA GLY A 66 30.59 38.60 -7.36
C GLY A 66 30.52 37.27 -6.60
N ARG A 67 29.67 37.19 -5.57
CA ARG A 67 29.52 35.99 -4.74
C ARG A 67 28.09 35.77 -4.26
N ALA A 68 27.67 34.52 -4.19
CA ALA A 68 26.39 34.12 -3.59
C ALA A 68 26.57 32.92 -2.65
N THR A 69 25.76 32.86 -1.60
CA THR A 69 25.74 31.72 -0.68
C THR A 69 24.52 30.87 -0.98
N LEU A 70 24.71 29.55 -1.11
CA LEU A 70 23.60 28.60 -1.25
C LEU A 70 23.42 27.83 0.05
N HIS A 71 22.16 27.57 0.38
CA HIS A 71 21.77 26.80 1.57
C HIS A 71 20.97 25.57 1.16
N GLY A 72 21.08 24.48 1.92
CA GLY A 72 20.32 23.24 1.67
C GLY A 72 20.87 22.34 0.57
N ILE A 73 22.00 22.69 -0.05
CA ILE A 73 22.71 21.88 -1.05
C ILE A 73 24.11 21.59 -0.51
N SER A 74 24.55 20.34 -0.55
CA SER A 74 25.91 19.98 -0.14
C SER A 74 26.94 20.41 -1.19
N CYS A 75 28.17 20.66 -0.75
CA CYS A 75 29.28 21.02 -1.64
C CYS A 75 29.54 19.95 -2.73
N GLU A 76 29.39 18.67 -2.39
CA GLU A 76 29.54 17.54 -3.32
C GLU A 76 28.46 17.54 -4.41
N THR A 77 27.18 17.65 -4.03
CA THR A 77 26.06 17.67 -4.98
C THR A 77 26.17 18.83 -5.96
N PHE A 78 26.55 20.01 -5.46
CA PHE A 78 26.74 21.17 -6.33
C PHE A 78 27.89 20.99 -7.31
N LYS A 79 29.01 20.37 -6.89
CA LYS A 79 30.14 20.06 -7.77
C LYS A 79 29.74 19.11 -8.90
N LEU A 80 28.92 18.09 -8.60
CA LEU A 80 28.39 17.18 -9.62
C LEU A 80 27.49 17.93 -10.62
N ILE A 81 26.57 18.77 -10.14
CA ILE A 81 25.73 19.60 -11.01
C ILE A 81 26.58 20.52 -11.89
N ARG A 82 27.61 21.16 -11.31
CA ARG A 82 28.56 22.01 -12.05
C ARG A 82 29.30 21.21 -13.12
N GLU A 83 29.80 20.03 -12.79
CA GLU A 83 30.48 19.15 -13.74
C GLU A 83 29.56 18.76 -14.89
N ALA A 84 28.30 18.37 -14.61
CA ALA A 84 27.31 18.07 -15.65
C ALA A 84 27.05 19.28 -16.56
N MET A 85 26.88 20.49 -16.00
CA MET A 85 26.68 21.71 -16.79
C MET A 85 27.87 22.02 -17.72
N TYR A 86 29.10 21.73 -17.28
CA TYR A 86 30.31 22.16 -18.02
C TYR A 86 30.80 21.11 -19.00
N THR A 87 30.50 19.83 -18.73
CA THR A 87 30.98 18.70 -19.51
C THR A 87 29.90 18.06 -20.37
N GLY A 88 28.62 18.22 -20.01
CA GLY A 88 27.50 17.50 -20.60
C GLY A 88 27.51 15.99 -20.30
N ILE A 89 28.36 15.54 -19.37
CA ILE A 89 28.42 14.14 -18.94
C ILE A 89 27.29 13.87 -17.95
N ASP A 90 26.65 12.71 -18.08
CA ASP A 90 25.70 12.20 -17.10
C ASP A 90 26.44 11.80 -15.83
N VAL A 91 26.24 12.56 -14.75
CA VAL A 91 26.81 12.33 -13.42
C VAL A 91 25.81 11.69 -12.46
N VAL A 92 24.58 11.45 -12.91
CA VAL A 92 23.49 10.97 -12.07
C VAL A 92 23.63 9.45 -11.92
N THR A 93 23.73 9.01 -10.68
CA THR A 93 23.83 7.60 -10.27
C THR A 93 22.69 7.28 -9.32
N GLU A 94 22.43 6.00 -9.07
CA GLU A 94 21.38 5.58 -8.12
C GLU A 94 21.59 6.18 -6.72
N ASP A 95 22.85 6.28 -6.27
CA ASP A 95 23.20 6.76 -4.94
C ASP A 95 23.03 8.28 -4.78
N ASN A 96 23.25 9.05 -5.85
CA ASN A 96 23.23 10.52 -5.80
C ASN A 96 21.96 11.16 -6.39
N ALA A 97 21.10 10.37 -7.06
CA ALA A 97 19.96 10.87 -7.83
C ALA A 97 19.02 11.73 -6.99
N ILE A 98 18.66 11.31 -5.77
CA ILE A 98 17.73 12.06 -4.91
C ILE A 98 18.35 13.40 -4.49
N ALA A 99 19.63 13.42 -4.11
CA ALA A 99 20.32 14.65 -3.69
C ALA A 99 20.44 15.65 -4.85
N ILE A 100 20.84 15.18 -6.05
CA ILE A 100 20.91 16.00 -7.25
C ILE A 100 19.52 16.48 -7.65
N TRP A 101 18.47 15.66 -7.49
CA TRP A 101 17.10 16.03 -7.81
C TRP A 101 16.60 17.20 -6.99
N HIS A 102 16.79 17.16 -5.66
CA HIS A 102 16.45 18.28 -4.76
C HIS A 102 17.20 19.54 -5.11
N ALA A 103 18.52 19.44 -5.29
CA ALA A 103 19.35 20.59 -5.63
C ALA A 103 18.98 21.18 -7.00
N SER A 104 18.71 20.32 -7.99
CA SER A 104 18.29 20.76 -9.33
C SER A 104 16.91 21.42 -9.31
N ASN A 105 15.98 20.94 -8.48
CA ASN A 105 14.68 21.58 -8.27
C ASN A 105 14.83 22.94 -7.58
N GLN A 106 15.66 23.04 -6.54
CA GLN A 106 15.95 24.30 -5.86
C GLN A 106 16.60 25.33 -6.79
N LEU A 107 17.53 24.88 -7.63
CA LEU A 107 18.23 25.69 -8.61
C LEU A 107 17.46 25.85 -9.93
N GLN A 108 16.28 25.25 -10.07
CA GLN A 108 15.45 25.31 -11.29
C GLN A 108 16.25 24.96 -12.57
N ILE A 109 16.90 23.78 -12.56
CA ILE A 109 17.68 23.23 -13.67
C ILE A 109 16.89 22.10 -14.33
N ASP A 110 16.00 22.45 -15.26
CA ASP A 110 14.97 21.54 -15.79
C ASP A 110 15.54 20.24 -16.41
N PHE A 111 16.60 20.32 -17.21
CA PHE A 111 17.17 19.13 -17.85
C PHE A 111 17.80 18.15 -16.85
N MET A 112 18.31 18.66 -15.72
CA MET A 112 18.80 17.81 -14.63
C MET A 112 17.64 17.21 -13.83
N ILE A 113 16.56 17.96 -13.62
CA ILE A 113 15.33 17.44 -13.00
C ILE A 113 14.81 16.25 -13.82
N GLU A 114 14.65 16.41 -15.14
CA GLU A 114 14.18 15.33 -16.02
C GLU A 114 15.10 14.10 -16.00
N LEU A 115 16.42 14.32 -15.94
CA LEU A 115 17.41 13.24 -15.88
C LEU A 115 17.29 12.47 -14.56
N CYS A 116 17.22 13.19 -13.44
CA CYS A 116 17.00 12.59 -12.12
C CYS A 116 15.68 11.83 -12.06
N GLU A 117 14.58 12.40 -12.57
CA GLU A 117 13.28 11.73 -12.58
C GLU A 117 13.31 10.41 -13.37
N LYS A 118 14.00 10.37 -14.52
CA LYS A 118 14.19 9.13 -15.29
C LYS A 118 14.97 8.08 -14.50
N THR A 119 16.03 8.47 -13.80
CA THR A 119 16.84 7.55 -12.97
C THR A 119 16.04 7.07 -11.75
N VAL A 120 15.34 7.97 -11.08
CA VAL A 120 14.50 7.68 -9.90
C VAL A 120 13.35 6.73 -10.25
N VAL A 121 12.73 6.86 -11.43
CA VAL A 121 11.70 5.93 -11.89
C VAL A 121 12.29 4.55 -12.18
N LYS A 122 13.49 4.47 -12.78
CA LYS A 122 14.15 3.19 -13.08
C LYS A 122 14.54 2.41 -11.82
N MET A 123 14.91 3.10 -10.76
CA MET A 123 15.29 2.47 -9.49
C MET A 123 14.08 2.13 -8.61
N LEU A 124 12.85 2.52 -8.99
CA LEU A 124 11.66 2.34 -8.15
C LEU A 124 11.45 0.86 -7.82
N SER A 125 11.40 0.55 -6.54
CA SER A 125 11.24 -0.79 -5.99
C SER A 125 10.39 -0.73 -4.72
N LEU A 126 9.91 -1.88 -4.25
CA LEU A 126 9.14 -1.94 -3.00
C LEU A 126 9.94 -1.43 -1.78
N ASP A 127 11.27 -1.60 -1.80
CA ASP A 127 12.14 -1.23 -0.69
C ASP A 127 12.33 0.29 -0.58
N ASN A 128 12.40 1.00 -1.72
CA ASN A 128 12.61 2.45 -1.76
C ASN A 128 11.32 3.25 -2.05
N PHE A 129 10.19 2.57 -2.24
CA PHE A 129 8.91 3.15 -2.64
C PHE A 129 8.49 4.34 -1.77
N GLU A 130 8.50 4.19 -0.43
CA GLU A 130 8.04 5.25 0.48
C GLU A 130 8.94 6.49 0.43
N GLU A 131 10.26 6.28 0.32
CA GLU A 131 11.23 7.35 0.24
C GLU A 131 11.06 8.13 -1.07
N VAL A 132 11.02 7.43 -2.20
CA VAL A 132 10.86 8.07 -3.50
C VAL A 132 9.52 8.80 -3.59
N TYR A 133 8.43 8.23 -3.06
CA TYR A 133 7.12 8.89 -3.02
C TYR A 133 7.15 10.21 -2.25
N ARG A 134 7.75 10.19 -1.05
CA ARG A 134 7.86 11.37 -0.19
C ARG A 134 8.65 12.48 -0.88
N ASN A 135 9.76 12.12 -1.53
CA ASN A 135 10.58 13.05 -2.30
C ASN A 135 9.81 13.60 -3.52
N ALA A 136 9.08 12.75 -4.25
CA ALA A 136 8.27 13.16 -5.39
C ALA A 136 7.15 14.14 -4.99
N LYS A 137 6.50 13.93 -3.83
CA LYS A 137 5.54 14.87 -3.25
C LYS A 137 6.19 16.19 -2.85
N LEU A 138 7.35 16.14 -2.19
CA LEU A 138 8.08 17.34 -1.75
C LEU A 138 8.51 18.22 -2.94
N ILE A 139 8.99 17.60 -4.01
CA ILE A 139 9.38 18.26 -5.26
C ILE A 139 8.17 18.61 -6.14
N ASN A 140 7.00 18.01 -5.86
CA ASN A 140 5.79 18.11 -6.67
C ASN A 140 5.99 17.64 -8.12
N SER A 141 6.75 16.54 -8.28
CA SER A 141 7.02 15.97 -9.60
C SER A 141 5.84 15.16 -10.12
N LYS A 142 5.15 15.73 -11.11
CA LYS A 142 4.01 15.07 -11.77
C LYS A 142 4.44 13.83 -12.55
N HIS A 143 5.63 13.85 -13.14
CA HIS A 143 6.13 12.73 -13.93
C HIS A 143 6.36 11.51 -13.04
N VAL A 144 7.07 11.68 -11.92
CA VAL A 144 7.34 10.57 -10.99
C VAL A 144 6.04 10.12 -10.33
N LEU A 145 5.22 11.04 -9.79
CA LEU A 145 3.93 10.68 -9.17
C LEU A 145 2.98 9.94 -10.12
N GLY A 146 3.03 10.23 -11.43
CA GLY A 146 2.30 9.46 -12.44
C GLY A 146 2.72 7.99 -12.53
N GLN A 147 4.01 7.70 -12.38
CA GLN A 147 4.55 6.33 -12.37
C GLN A 147 4.16 5.56 -11.11
N PHE A 148 4.01 6.26 -9.97
CA PHE A 148 3.56 5.65 -8.72
C PHE A 148 2.19 5.00 -8.86
N LYS A 149 1.25 5.59 -9.60
CA LYS A 149 -0.07 4.99 -9.79
C LYS A 149 0.02 3.60 -10.43
N THR A 150 0.83 3.46 -11.48
CA THR A 150 1.07 2.19 -12.16
C THR A 150 1.76 1.19 -11.22
N PHE A 151 2.80 1.63 -10.52
CA PHE A 151 3.55 0.78 -9.59
C PHE A 151 2.69 0.28 -8.42
N ILE A 152 1.82 1.14 -7.87
CA ILE A 152 0.83 0.77 -6.84
C ILE A 152 -0.15 -0.26 -7.39
N SER A 153 -0.60 -0.09 -8.64
CA SER A 153 -1.51 -1.03 -9.29
C SER A 153 -0.90 -2.42 -9.43
N GLU A 154 0.37 -2.51 -9.79
CA GLU A 154 1.10 -3.77 -10.01
C GLU A 154 1.49 -4.47 -8.70
N HIS A 155 1.78 -3.71 -7.65
CA HIS A 155 2.24 -4.23 -6.36
C HIS A 155 1.28 -3.93 -5.20
N PHE A 156 -0.02 -3.87 -5.50
CA PHE A 156 -1.05 -3.44 -4.56
C PHE A 156 -1.06 -4.26 -3.26
N VAL A 157 -0.90 -5.58 -3.35
CA VAL A 157 -0.97 -6.51 -2.21
C VAL A 157 0.08 -6.17 -1.13
N GLN A 158 1.27 -5.75 -1.55
CA GLN A 158 2.34 -5.32 -0.67
C GLN A 158 2.11 -3.88 -0.20
N ILE A 159 1.80 -2.97 -1.13
CA ILE A 159 1.72 -1.52 -0.86
C ILE A 159 0.52 -1.16 0.01
N ARG A 160 -0.62 -1.87 -0.07
CA ARG A 160 -1.80 -1.57 0.76
C ARG A 160 -1.53 -1.62 2.27
N LYS A 161 -0.48 -2.34 2.69
CA LYS A 161 -0.05 -2.47 4.09
C LYS A 161 0.92 -1.37 4.52
N MET A 162 1.43 -0.58 3.57
CA MET A 162 2.38 0.50 3.80
C MET A 162 1.65 1.80 4.15
N ASN A 163 2.32 2.69 4.87
CA ASN A 163 1.72 3.97 5.26
C ASN A 163 1.42 4.85 4.04
N THR A 164 2.23 4.72 2.99
CA THR A 164 2.06 5.48 1.75
C THR A 164 0.69 5.30 1.11
N PHE A 165 0.11 4.09 1.17
CA PHE A 165 -1.25 3.84 0.68
C PHE A 165 -2.30 4.60 1.51
N LEU A 166 -2.15 4.59 2.83
CA LEU A 166 -3.07 5.24 3.76
C LEU A 166 -3.04 6.78 3.66
N GLU A 167 -1.94 7.33 3.12
CA GLU A 167 -1.74 8.75 2.82
C GLU A 167 -2.20 9.18 1.42
N LEU A 168 -2.74 8.26 0.61
CA LEU A 168 -3.31 8.60 -0.69
C LEU A 168 -4.55 9.49 -0.54
N SER A 169 -4.76 10.35 -1.53
CA SER A 169 -5.98 11.15 -1.62
C SER A 169 -7.18 10.27 -1.97
N TYR A 170 -8.39 10.79 -1.72
CA TYR A 170 -9.61 10.10 -2.11
C TYR A 170 -9.64 9.80 -3.63
N ASP A 171 -9.25 10.77 -4.45
CA ASP A 171 -9.27 10.65 -5.91
C ASP A 171 -8.30 9.57 -6.38
N ASP A 172 -7.12 9.48 -5.76
CA ASP A 172 -6.13 8.44 -6.09
C ASP A 172 -6.64 7.04 -5.72
N VAL A 173 -7.22 6.89 -4.52
CA VAL A 173 -7.79 5.62 -4.04
C VAL A 173 -8.97 5.18 -4.90
N LEU A 174 -9.88 6.09 -5.21
CA LEU A 174 -11.01 5.82 -6.10
C LEU A 174 -10.53 5.39 -7.49
N ALA A 175 -9.57 6.12 -8.06
CA ALA A 175 -9.03 5.82 -9.37
C ALA A 175 -8.30 4.48 -9.41
N LEU A 176 -7.65 4.07 -8.32
CA LEU A 176 -6.96 2.79 -8.19
C LEU A 176 -7.95 1.62 -8.04
N ILE A 177 -8.95 1.75 -7.17
CA ILE A 177 -9.93 0.68 -6.91
C ILE A 177 -10.79 0.41 -8.15
N SER A 178 -11.13 1.47 -8.88
CA SER A 178 -11.91 1.39 -10.11
C SER A 178 -11.13 0.79 -11.29
N ASP A 179 -9.79 0.71 -11.23
CA ASP A 179 -8.95 0.30 -12.35
C ASP A 179 -9.02 -1.21 -12.59
N ASP A 180 -9.30 -1.62 -13.83
CA ASP A 180 -9.35 -3.02 -14.24
C ASP A 180 -7.97 -3.68 -14.21
N LYS A 181 -6.89 -2.88 -14.25
CA LYS A 181 -5.49 -3.33 -14.21
C LYS A 181 -4.92 -3.51 -12.81
N LEU A 182 -5.73 -3.24 -11.78
CA LEU A 182 -5.31 -3.46 -10.39
C LEU A 182 -5.00 -4.94 -10.15
N VAL A 183 -3.76 -5.25 -9.77
CA VAL A 183 -3.31 -6.62 -9.54
C VAL A 183 -3.58 -7.01 -8.08
N VAL A 184 -4.59 -7.85 -7.88
CA VAL A 184 -5.01 -8.35 -6.55
C VAL A 184 -5.17 -9.88 -6.57
N GLU A 185 -5.02 -10.51 -5.41
CA GLU A 185 -5.31 -11.95 -5.25
C GLU A 185 -6.82 -12.21 -5.08
N SER A 186 -7.53 -11.27 -4.46
CA SER A 186 -8.97 -11.32 -4.27
C SER A 186 -9.56 -9.92 -4.04
N GLU A 187 -10.86 -9.76 -4.32
CA GLU A 187 -11.57 -8.51 -4.01
C GLU A 187 -11.73 -8.30 -2.50
N ASP A 188 -11.60 -9.34 -1.68
CA ASP A 188 -11.55 -9.21 -0.22
C ASP A 188 -10.42 -8.27 0.20
N GLN A 189 -9.24 -8.35 -0.45
CA GLN A 189 -8.11 -7.47 -0.16
C GLN A 189 -8.40 -6.01 -0.53
N VAL A 190 -9.11 -5.78 -1.64
CA VAL A 190 -9.51 -4.44 -2.07
C VAL A 190 -10.48 -3.86 -1.06
N LEU A 191 -11.52 -4.60 -0.67
CA LEU A 191 -12.49 -4.15 0.30
C LEU A 191 -11.87 -3.92 1.68
N GLU A 192 -10.98 -4.80 2.12
CA GLU A 192 -10.25 -4.63 3.39
C GLU A 192 -9.41 -3.33 3.36
N SER A 193 -8.72 -3.05 2.25
CA SER A 193 -7.93 -1.81 2.09
C SER A 193 -8.79 -0.54 2.17
N ILE A 194 -10.04 -0.58 1.67
CA ILE A 194 -10.99 0.54 1.78
C ILE A 194 -11.31 0.81 3.25
N MET A 195 -11.61 -0.25 4.02
CA MET A 195 -11.92 -0.10 5.44
C MET A 195 -10.71 0.45 6.21
N GLU A 196 -9.52 -0.09 5.94
CA GLU A 196 -8.27 0.38 6.55
C GLU A 196 -7.99 1.85 6.23
N TRP A 197 -8.17 2.27 4.97
CA TRP A 197 -7.94 3.65 4.54
C TRP A 197 -8.95 4.63 5.16
N ILE A 198 -10.22 4.25 5.30
CA ILE A 198 -11.26 5.09 5.93
C ILE A 198 -11.02 5.24 7.43
N GLU A 199 -10.61 4.17 8.10
CA GLU A 199 -10.29 4.21 9.53
C GLU A 199 -8.97 4.94 9.83
N HIS A 200 -8.14 5.17 8.82
CA HIS A 200 -6.85 5.81 9.00
C HIS A 200 -7.00 7.31 9.28
N PRO A 201 -6.37 7.83 10.34
CA PRO A 201 -6.46 9.24 10.69
C PRO A 201 -5.78 10.15 9.66
N VAL A 202 -6.47 11.20 9.23
CA VAL A 202 -5.91 12.25 8.36
C VAL A 202 -5.29 13.36 9.21
N ILE A 203 -4.06 13.77 8.87
CA ILE A 203 -3.31 14.80 9.62
C ILE A 203 -3.45 16.19 8.98
N GLU A 204 -3.95 16.29 7.75
CA GLU A 204 -3.67 17.43 6.86
C GLU A 204 -4.27 18.80 7.23
N LYS A 205 -5.13 18.96 8.24
CA LYS A 205 -5.83 20.25 8.44
C LYS A 205 -5.95 20.75 9.88
N LEU A 206 -4.83 20.98 10.58
CA LEU A 206 -4.83 21.85 11.77
C LEU A 206 -3.55 22.68 11.83
N GLU A 207 -3.74 24.00 11.85
CA GLU A 207 -2.73 25.00 12.13
C GLU A 207 -2.16 24.81 13.56
N ASP A 208 -0.84 24.59 13.61
CA ASP A 208 0.20 24.94 14.59
C ASP A 208 0.12 24.69 16.12
N GLU A 209 -0.93 24.10 16.72
CA GLU A 209 -0.81 23.61 18.12
C GLU A 209 -1.22 22.15 18.34
N HIS A 210 -2.18 21.63 17.56
CA HIS A 210 -2.66 20.26 17.71
C HIS A 210 -1.90 19.23 16.85
N GLN A 211 -0.96 19.68 16.01
CA GLN A 211 -0.22 18.82 15.09
C GLN A 211 0.75 17.88 15.83
N ASN A 212 1.40 18.36 16.90
CA ASN A 212 2.35 17.56 17.68
C ASN A 212 1.62 16.48 18.50
N ASP A 213 0.48 16.82 19.09
CA ASP A 213 -0.37 15.88 19.83
C ASP A 213 -1.01 14.83 18.91
N LYS A 214 -1.45 15.21 17.70
CA LYS A 214 -1.94 14.25 16.69
C LYS A 214 -0.80 13.37 16.15
N ARG A 215 0.39 13.92 15.85
CA ARG A 215 1.57 13.14 15.42
C ARG A 215 1.97 12.13 16.48
N LYS A 216 2.02 12.54 17.74
CA LYS A 216 2.27 11.65 18.88
C LYS A 216 1.20 10.57 19.01
N CYS A 217 -0.08 10.92 18.86
CA CYS A 217 -1.16 9.93 18.87
C CYS A 217 -1.07 8.94 17.70
N ILE A 218 -0.58 9.36 16.53
CA ILE A 218 -0.43 8.49 15.37
C ILE A 218 0.78 7.60 15.50
N GLU A 219 1.89 8.11 16.06
CA GLU A 219 3.04 7.28 16.42
C GLU A 219 2.64 6.26 17.48
N ASP A 220 1.86 6.66 18.50
CA ASP A 220 1.28 5.74 19.48
C ASP A 220 0.35 4.70 18.83
N ILE A 221 -0.49 5.10 17.87
CA ILE A 221 -1.34 4.18 17.08
C ILE A 221 -0.48 3.23 16.25
N ARG A 222 0.61 3.72 15.65
CA ARG A 222 1.53 2.97 14.81
C ARG A 222 2.26 1.91 15.61
N GLU A 223 2.91 2.31 16.71
CA GLU A 223 3.60 1.42 17.63
C GLU A 223 2.66 0.35 18.17
N ARG A 224 1.42 0.74 18.55
CA ARG A 224 0.42 -0.21 19.04
C ARG A 224 -0.07 -1.15 17.95
N SER A 225 -0.29 -0.67 16.73
CA SER A 225 -0.73 -1.52 15.60
C SER A 225 0.35 -2.53 15.22
N GLN A 226 1.62 -2.11 15.21
CA GLN A 226 2.77 -3.00 15.01
C GLN A 226 2.93 -4.01 16.15
N ALA A 227 2.75 -3.59 17.41
CA ALA A 227 2.78 -4.47 18.57
C ALA A 227 1.66 -5.53 18.49
N ILE A 228 0.44 -5.12 18.13
CA ILE A 228 -0.68 -6.05 17.92
C ILE A 228 -0.37 -7.01 16.77
N ALA A 229 0.14 -6.53 15.63
CA ALA A 229 0.50 -7.37 14.50
C ALA A 229 1.56 -8.42 14.89
N LYS A 230 2.58 -8.02 15.67
CA LYS A 230 3.60 -8.92 16.20
C LYS A 230 3.01 -9.96 17.16
N ILE A 231 2.14 -9.55 18.09
CA ILE A 231 1.45 -10.47 19.01
C ILE A 231 0.56 -11.46 18.24
N VAL A 232 -0.16 -10.99 17.21
CA VAL A 232 -1.00 -11.84 16.35
C VAL A 232 -0.13 -12.83 15.56
N ALA A 233 1.02 -12.39 15.03
CA ALA A 233 1.96 -13.26 14.34
C ALA A 233 2.56 -14.32 15.29
N GLU A 234 2.96 -13.94 16.50
CA GLU A 234 3.42 -14.85 17.55
C GLU A 234 2.33 -15.86 17.93
N LYS A 235 1.08 -15.41 18.11
CA LYS A 235 -0.07 -16.30 18.36
C LYS A 235 -0.33 -17.25 17.21
N ASN A 236 -0.30 -16.76 15.97
CA ASN A 236 -0.49 -17.60 14.78
C ASN A 236 0.63 -18.64 14.67
N SER A 237 1.87 -18.28 15.01
CA SER A 237 3.01 -19.22 15.08
C SER A 237 2.83 -20.26 16.19
N PHE A 238 2.30 -19.87 17.35
CA PHE A 238 2.00 -20.75 18.48
C PHE A 238 0.82 -21.69 18.21
N VAL A 239 -0.22 -21.19 17.55
CA VAL A 239 -1.36 -22.02 17.12
C VAL A 239 -0.90 -23.00 16.04
N LYS A 240 -0.05 -22.57 15.10
CA LYS A 240 0.52 -23.43 14.06
C LYS A 240 1.47 -24.48 14.66
N SER A 241 2.29 -24.13 15.66
CA SER A 241 3.13 -25.09 16.36
C SER A 241 2.32 -26.08 17.20
N LYS A 242 1.24 -25.64 17.88
CA LYS A 242 0.31 -26.54 18.56
C LYS A 242 -0.48 -27.43 17.60
N LEU A 243 -0.93 -26.95 16.44
CA LEU A 243 -1.55 -27.80 15.41
C LEU A 243 -0.56 -28.85 14.87
N THR A 244 0.71 -28.47 14.72
CA THR A 244 1.79 -29.39 14.32
C THR A 244 2.03 -30.45 15.39
N VAL A 245 2.05 -30.07 16.67
CA VAL A 245 2.17 -31.01 17.80
C VAL A 245 0.95 -31.93 17.92
N VAL A 246 -0.28 -31.43 17.71
CA VAL A 246 -1.50 -32.26 17.72
C VAL A 246 -1.52 -33.25 16.55
N SER A 247 -0.98 -32.87 15.39
CA SER A 247 -0.82 -33.80 14.26
C SER A 247 0.31 -34.81 14.48
N SER A 248 1.38 -34.47 15.20
CA SER A 248 2.41 -35.43 15.63
C SER A 248 1.88 -36.42 16.68
N VAL A 249 1.08 -35.96 17.64
CA VAL A 249 0.51 -36.81 18.71
C VAL A 249 -0.55 -37.78 18.17
N ASN A 250 -1.29 -37.40 17.12
CA ASN A 250 -2.26 -38.29 16.47
C ASN A 250 -1.61 -39.37 15.57
N ILE A 251 -0.32 -39.26 15.25
CA ILE A 251 0.42 -40.29 14.48
C ILE A 251 1.06 -41.32 15.42
N GLU A 252 1.34 -40.98 16.68
CA GLU A 252 1.92 -41.92 17.66
C GLU A 252 0.88 -42.76 18.42
N GLN A 253 -0.39 -42.36 18.46
CA GLN A 253 -1.47 -43.14 19.11
C GLN A 253 -2.22 -44.14 18.21
N SER A 254 -1.79 -44.32 16.94
CA SER A 254 -2.46 -45.21 15.98
C SER A 254 -1.58 -46.36 15.44
N THR A 255 -0.58 -46.82 16.21
CA THR A 255 0.23 -48.02 15.87
C THR A 255 0.37 -49.07 17.00
N SER A 256 -0.62 -49.22 17.87
CA SER A 256 -0.75 -50.44 18.69
C SER A 256 -2.21 -50.85 18.87
N ASP A 257 -2.70 -51.68 17.95
CA ASP A 257 -3.70 -52.74 18.17
C ASP A 257 -4.35 -53.12 16.83
N MET A 258 -3.63 -53.89 16.02
CA MET A 258 -4.20 -54.67 14.92
C MET A 258 -3.38 -55.94 14.76
N ASP A 259 -3.74 -56.97 15.54
CA ASP A 259 -3.42 -58.36 15.22
C ASP A 259 -4.64 -59.28 15.42
N ALA A 260 -5.14 -59.75 14.27
CA ALA A 260 -5.82 -61.01 14.00
C ALA A 260 -6.96 -61.51 14.91
N LYS A 261 -8.18 -61.60 14.33
CA LYS A 261 -8.83 -62.91 14.05
C LYS A 261 -10.06 -62.78 13.12
N ARG A 262 -10.01 -63.55 12.03
CA ARG A 262 -11.11 -63.95 11.14
C ARG A 262 -12.08 -64.90 11.86
N LEU A 263 -13.37 -64.82 11.54
CA LEU A 263 -14.32 -65.90 11.19
C LEU A 263 -15.73 -65.26 11.15
N ASP A 264 -16.32 -64.99 10.00
CA ASP A 264 -17.09 -65.87 9.11
C ASP A 264 -18.61 -65.90 9.43
N ASN A 265 -19.35 -65.57 8.38
CA ASN A 265 -20.67 -66.08 7.99
C ASN A 265 -22.02 -65.51 8.53
N ASP A 266 -22.81 -65.11 7.52
CA ASP A 266 -24.24 -65.31 7.29
C ASP A 266 -25.37 -64.56 8.04
N ASN A 267 -26.12 -63.83 7.20
CA ASN A 267 -27.59 -63.83 7.02
C ASN A 267 -28.53 -62.86 7.78
N ARG A 268 -29.45 -62.33 6.92
CA ARG A 268 -30.87 -61.93 7.13
C ARG A 268 -31.23 -60.55 7.70
N VAL A 269 -31.71 -59.72 6.76
CA VAL A 269 -33.01 -58.99 6.72
C VAL A 269 -33.82 -58.93 8.02
N VAL A 270 -34.27 -57.73 8.42
CA VAL A 270 -35.68 -57.34 8.71
C VAL A 270 -35.75 -55.86 9.18
N HIS A 271 -36.67 -55.10 8.57
CA HIS A 271 -37.16 -53.79 9.01
C HIS A 271 -37.78 -53.84 10.42
N LYS A 272 -37.60 -52.76 11.19
CA LYS A 272 -38.69 -52.08 11.94
C LYS A 272 -38.17 -50.80 12.59
N GLY A 273 -39.04 -49.79 12.62
CA GLY A 273 -38.70 -48.45 13.06
C GLY A 273 -38.98 -48.17 14.53
N VAL A 274 -39.02 -46.85 14.78
CA VAL A 274 -39.74 -46.14 15.85
C VAL A 274 -38.95 -45.85 17.15
N ARG A 275 -38.83 -44.53 17.35
CA ARG A 275 -38.86 -43.70 18.58
C ARG A 275 -37.54 -43.23 19.21
N PRO A 276 -37.42 -41.92 19.50
CA PRO A 276 -36.39 -41.34 20.36
C PRO A 276 -36.84 -41.30 21.83
N PRO A 277 -35.90 -41.23 22.78
CA PRO A 277 -36.21 -40.59 24.08
C PRO A 277 -35.01 -39.75 24.61
N PRO A 278 -35.14 -39.07 25.76
CA PRO A 278 -36.05 -37.95 26.02
C PRO A 278 -35.33 -36.74 26.67
N HIS A 279 -36.03 -35.61 26.74
CA HIS A 279 -35.67 -34.52 27.66
C HIS A 279 -35.72 -34.97 29.12
N VAL A 280 -34.73 -34.57 29.93
CA VAL A 280 -34.81 -34.59 31.40
C VAL A 280 -34.38 -33.22 31.92
N GLN A 281 -35.29 -32.60 32.67
CA GLN A 281 -35.06 -31.39 33.48
C GLN A 281 -34.41 -31.76 34.82
N SER A 282 -33.54 -30.85 35.27
CA SER A 282 -33.09 -30.50 36.62
C SER A 282 -33.60 -31.31 37.85
N ASN A 283 -32.66 -31.78 38.69
CA ASN A 283 -32.44 -31.23 40.05
C ASN A 283 -31.26 -31.90 40.78
N ASP A 284 -30.46 -31.03 41.44
CA ASP A 284 -29.80 -31.14 42.75
C ASP A 284 -28.89 -32.33 43.10
N ILE A 285 -27.57 -32.12 43.02
CA ILE A 285 -26.59 -32.57 44.02
C ILE A 285 -25.54 -31.46 44.23
N SER A 286 -25.41 -31.00 45.48
CA SER A 286 -24.47 -29.98 45.97
C SER A 286 -23.03 -30.52 46.15
N PRO A 287 -22.03 -29.69 46.51
CA PRO A 287 -20.76 -29.58 45.81
C PRO A 287 -19.69 -30.59 46.28
N VAL A 288 -18.95 -31.15 45.33
CA VAL A 288 -17.68 -31.84 45.59
C VAL A 288 -16.58 -30.78 45.66
N GLU A 289 -15.87 -30.75 46.79
CA GLU A 289 -14.68 -29.95 47.03
C GLU A 289 -13.64 -30.19 45.93
N ILE A 290 -13.36 -29.15 45.12
CA ILE A 290 -12.24 -29.15 44.18
C ILE A 290 -11.02 -28.73 44.98
N ASN A 291 -10.16 -29.72 45.23
CA ASN A 291 -8.83 -29.54 45.80
C ASN A 291 -8.00 -28.69 44.82
N GLU A 292 -7.49 -27.55 45.28
CA GLU A 292 -6.61 -26.67 44.53
C GLU A 292 -5.28 -27.37 44.22
N GLY A 293 -5.20 -28.03 43.07
CA GLY A 293 -3.95 -28.41 42.43
C GLY A 293 -3.49 -27.28 41.53
N HIS A 294 -2.39 -26.63 41.90
CA HIS A 294 -1.70 -25.61 41.09
C HIS A 294 -1.39 -26.12 39.68
N ASP A 295 -2.07 -25.58 38.67
CA ASP A 295 -1.66 -25.66 37.27
C ASP A 295 -1.18 -24.26 36.82
N GLN A 296 0.14 -24.08 36.73
CA GLN A 296 0.78 -22.79 36.43
C GLN A 296 0.79 -22.44 34.92
N THR A 297 -0.01 -23.11 34.09
CA THR A 297 -0.03 -22.92 32.63
C THR A 297 -1.29 -22.24 32.09
N ASP A 298 -1.75 -21.15 32.70
CA ASP A 298 -2.79 -20.31 32.07
C ASP A 298 -2.76 -18.80 32.41
N SER A 299 -1.82 -18.36 33.26
CA SER A 299 -1.77 -16.95 33.68
C SER A 299 -1.15 -16.01 32.64
N THR A 300 -0.20 -16.50 31.84
CA THR A 300 0.52 -15.70 30.84
C THR A 300 -0.32 -15.50 29.58
N GLY A 301 -0.98 -16.55 29.08
CA GLY A 301 -1.86 -16.47 27.91
C GLY A 301 -3.09 -15.60 28.15
N THR A 302 -3.68 -15.70 29.34
CA THR A 302 -4.81 -14.88 29.78
C THR A 302 -4.42 -13.42 29.94
N LYS A 303 -3.28 -13.11 30.58
CA LYS A 303 -2.77 -11.73 30.68
C LYS A 303 -2.49 -11.10 29.32
N MET A 304 -1.87 -11.85 28.40
CA MET A 304 -1.62 -11.40 27.03
C MET A 304 -2.92 -11.12 26.27
N LEU A 305 -3.94 -11.98 26.42
CA LEU A 305 -5.27 -11.80 25.84
C LEU A 305 -5.97 -10.52 26.34
N TYR A 306 -5.94 -10.27 27.65
CA TYR A 306 -6.54 -9.05 28.23
C TYR A 306 -5.82 -7.79 27.77
N GLN A 307 -4.48 -7.79 27.76
CA GLN A 307 -3.68 -6.66 27.27
C GLN A 307 -3.93 -6.38 25.79
N THR A 308 -4.05 -7.45 24.97
CA THR A 308 -4.37 -7.31 23.54
C THR A 308 -5.76 -6.74 23.33
N ASN A 309 -6.76 -7.20 24.09
CA ASN A 309 -8.13 -6.71 23.99
C ASN A 309 -8.27 -5.25 24.44
N ASP A 310 -7.58 -4.84 25.50
CA ASP A 310 -7.58 -3.44 25.95
C ASP A 310 -6.90 -2.52 24.92
N ALA A 311 -5.74 -2.93 24.38
CA ALA A 311 -5.06 -2.21 23.31
C ALA A 311 -5.92 -2.09 22.04
N LEU A 312 -6.62 -3.16 21.63
CA LEU A 312 -7.56 -3.15 20.52
C LEU A 312 -8.77 -2.23 20.76
N GLN A 313 -9.32 -2.20 21.98
CA GLN A 313 -10.42 -1.31 22.32
C GLN A 313 -10.00 0.15 22.31
N GLN A 314 -8.82 0.47 22.84
CA GLN A 314 -8.26 1.82 22.80
C GLN A 314 -7.98 2.25 21.35
N LEU A 315 -7.38 1.37 20.54
CA LEU A 315 -7.15 1.61 19.12
C LEU A 315 -8.46 1.89 18.38
N ARG A 316 -9.52 1.10 18.62
CA ARG A 316 -10.85 1.32 18.03
C ARG A 316 -11.47 2.66 18.45
N ARG A 317 -11.32 3.06 19.72
CA ARG A 317 -11.81 4.36 20.21
C ARG A 317 -11.08 5.52 19.55
N THR A 318 -9.76 5.40 19.39
CA THR A 318 -8.95 6.42 18.72
C THR A 318 -9.29 6.49 17.24
N LYS A 319 -9.33 5.35 16.52
CA LYS A 319 -9.75 5.28 15.11
C LYS A 319 -11.13 5.90 14.88
N ARG A 320 -12.13 5.59 15.72
CA ARG A 320 -13.47 6.21 15.66
C ARG A 320 -13.48 7.73 15.78
N LYS A 321 -12.54 8.31 16.53
CA LYS A 321 -12.44 9.77 16.66
C LYS A 321 -11.95 10.45 15.38
N PHE A 322 -11.26 9.70 14.50
CA PHE A 322 -10.67 10.21 13.26
C PHE A 322 -11.37 9.71 11.98
N ALA A 323 -12.11 8.60 12.05
CA ALA A 323 -12.85 8.03 10.92
C ALA A 323 -13.85 9.00 10.28
N GLY A 324 -14.40 9.94 11.08
CA GLY A 324 -15.40 10.90 10.62
C GLY A 324 -15.01 11.77 9.42
N GLU A 325 -13.71 11.96 9.13
CA GLU A 325 -13.27 12.75 7.97
C GLU A 325 -13.37 11.98 6.64
N ARG A 326 -13.11 10.67 6.65
CA ARG A 326 -13.12 9.81 5.43
C ARG A 326 -14.38 8.96 5.30
N GLU A 327 -15.17 8.82 6.36
CA GLU A 327 -16.46 8.10 6.35
C GLU A 327 -17.40 8.44 5.18
N PRO A 328 -17.54 9.71 4.72
CA PRO A 328 -18.38 10.04 3.56
C PRO A 328 -17.94 9.33 2.26
N ASN A 329 -16.68 8.94 2.17
CA ASN A 329 -16.10 8.30 0.99
C ASN A 329 -16.39 6.79 0.92
N LEU A 330 -16.94 6.19 1.98
CA LEU A 330 -17.20 4.75 2.06
C LEU A 330 -18.09 4.25 0.91
N VAL A 331 -19.24 4.89 0.71
CA VAL A 331 -20.24 4.44 -0.28
C VAL A 331 -19.72 4.55 -1.72
N PRO A 332 -19.11 5.68 -2.14
CA PRO A 332 -18.46 5.76 -3.45
C PRO A 332 -17.41 4.67 -3.69
N LEU A 333 -16.53 4.43 -2.71
CA LEU A 333 -15.46 3.43 -2.83
C LEU A 333 -16.02 2.00 -2.93
N LEU A 334 -17.05 1.68 -2.16
CA LEU A 334 -17.72 0.37 -2.25
C LEU A 334 -18.42 0.15 -3.60
N ASN A 335 -19.01 1.20 -4.20
CA ASN A 335 -19.63 1.11 -5.52
C ASN A 335 -18.60 0.94 -6.65
N ALA A 336 -17.40 1.52 -6.47
CA ALA A 336 -16.29 1.36 -7.40
C ALA A 336 -15.60 -0.01 -7.30
N ALA A 337 -15.74 -0.69 -6.15
CA ALA A 337 -15.17 -2.01 -5.92
C ALA A 337 -16.03 -3.14 -6.48
N ARG A 338 -15.42 -4.29 -6.75
CA ARG A 338 -16.12 -5.48 -7.25
C ARG A 338 -16.67 -6.32 -6.10
N THR A 339 -17.59 -5.71 -5.35
CA THR A 339 -18.16 -6.29 -4.11
C THR A 339 -18.82 -7.67 -4.31
N CYS A 340 -19.37 -7.95 -5.49
CA CYS A 340 -20.00 -9.25 -5.78
C CYS A 340 -18.98 -10.38 -6.03
N LEU A 341 -17.69 -10.07 -6.19
CA LEU A 341 -16.62 -11.05 -6.34
C LEU A 341 -15.89 -11.35 -5.02
N ALA A 342 -16.28 -10.68 -3.94
CA ALA A 342 -15.77 -10.97 -2.61
C ALA A 342 -16.27 -12.35 -2.12
N THR A 343 -15.54 -12.97 -1.20
CA THR A 343 -15.95 -14.26 -0.64
C THR A 343 -17.16 -14.10 0.28
N SER A 344 -18.06 -15.10 0.29
CA SER A 344 -19.26 -15.07 1.14
C SER A 344 -18.91 -14.92 2.63
N ALA A 345 -17.87 -15.61 3.09
CA ALA A 345 -17.37 -15.52 4.46
C ALA A 345 -16.88 -14.10 4.79
N PHE A 346 -16.20 -13.43 3.85
CA PHE A 346 -15.75 -12.07 4.04
C PHE A 346 -16.91 -11.07 4.05
N LEU A 347 -17.89 -11.21 3.15
CA LEU A 347 -19.09 -10.37 3.12
C LEU A 347 -19.89 -10.46 4.42
N GLU A 348 -20.02 -11.64 5.02
CA GLU A 348 -20.67 -11.83 6.33
C GLU A 348 -19.93 -11.10 7.46
N SER A 349 -18.59 -11.15 7.45
CA SER A 349 -17.74 -10.40 8.38
C SER A 349 -17.90 -8.89 8.16
N LEU A 350 -17.87 -8.45 6.91
CA LEU A 350 -17.96 -7.05 6.50
C LEU A 350 -19.33 -6.43 6.82
N TYR A 351 -20.42 -7.18 6.63
CA TYR A 351 -21.77 -6.77 7.02
C TYR A 351 -21.86 -6.47 8.53
N ASN A 352 -21.03 -7.15 9.33
CA ASN A 352 -20.92 -6.95 10.76
C ASN A 352 -19.92 -5.88 11.19
N HIS A 353 -19.17 -5.31 10.25
CA HIS A 353 -18.19 -4.27 10.51
C HIS A 353 -18.87 -2.97 10.97
N HIS A 354 -18.25 -2.22 11.88
CA HIS A 354 -18.89 -1.04 12.49
C HIS A 354 -19.21 0.07 11.47
N LEU A 355 -18.28 0.36 10.56
CA LEU A 355 -18.48 1.33 9.47
C LEU A 355 -19.68 0.99 8.57
N ILE A 356 -19.90 -0.30 8.30
CA ILE A 356 -21.06 -0.77 7.51
C ILE A 356 -22.32 -0.75 8.36
N LYS A 357 -22.24 -1.20 9.62
CA LYS A 357 -23.38 -1.25 10.55
C LYS A 357 -24.05 0.10 10.76
N GLU A 358 -23.27 1.18 10.73
CA GLU A 358 -23.74 2.54 10.96
C GLU A 358 -24.21 3.24 9.67
N ASN A 359 -23.93 2.68 8.48
CA ASN A 359 -24.27 3.27 7.17
C ASN A 359 -25.27 2.40 6.38
N CYS A 360 -26.53 2.84 6.27
CA CYS A 360 -27.59 2.08 5.59
C CYS A 360 -27.29 1.81 4.11
N LYS A 361 -26.74 2.78 3.37
CA LYS A 361 -26.40 2.60 1.96
C LYS A 361 -25.28 1.58 1.77
N ALA A 362 -24.28 1.61 2.65
CA ALA A 362 -23.21 0.62 2.63
C ALA A 362 -23.75 -0.79 2.92
N LYS A 363 -24.69 -0.94 3.87
CA LYS A 363 -25.37 -2.23 4.11
C LYS A 363 -26.09 -2.74 2.88
N ASP A 364 -26.83 -1.87 2.19
CA ASP A 364 -27.58 -2.26 1.00
C ASP A 364 -26.63 -2.80 -0.09
N ILE A 365 -25.46 -2.18 -0.27
CA ILE A 365 -24.43 -2.66 -1.21
C ILE A 365 -23.94 -4.06 -0.80
N ILE A 366 -23.55 -4.25 0.47
CA ILE A 366 -23.06 -5.55 0.94
C ILE A 366 -24.17 -6.61 0.91
N PHE A 367 -25.40 -6.26 1.24
CA PHE A 367 -26.55 -7.15 1.17
C PHE A 367 -26.83 -7.61 -0.27
N ASN A 368 -26.77 -6.69 -1.24
CA ASN A 368 -26.90 -7.03 -2.66
C ASN A 368 -25.76 -7.94 -3.14
N ALA A 369 -24.54 -7.73 -2.65
CA ALA A 369 -23.41 -8.63 -2.92
C ALA A 369 -23.64 -10.02 -2.32
N VAL A 370 -24.17 -10.14 -1.09
CA VAL A 370 -24.53 -11.44 -0.50
C VAL A 370 -25.64 -12.13 -1.30
N LEU A 371 -26.69 -11.39 -1.70
CA LEU A 371 -27.75 -11.91 -2.55
C LEU A 371 -27.20 -12.48 -3.86
N HIS A 372 -26.17 -11.85 -4.43
CA HIS A 372 -25.49 -12.34 -5.63
C HIS A 372 -25.02 -13.79 -5.52
N HIS A 373 -24.52 -14.21 -4.36
CA HIS A 373 -24.08 -15.59 -4.17
C HIS A 373 -25.23 -16.60 -4.01
N THR A 374 -26.44 -16.11 -3.70
CA THR A 374 -27.61 -16.95 -3.43
C THR A 374 -28.54 -17.11 -4.64
N GLU A 375 -28.50 -16.18 -5.59
CA GLU A 375 -29.34 -16.19 -6.78
C GLU A 375 -28.80 -17.17 -7.83
N LYS A 376 -29.59 -18.22 -8.14
CA LYS A 376 -29.23 -19.22 -9.16
C LYS A 376 -29.45 -18.76 -10.61
N TYR A 377 -30.34 -17.80 -10.84
CA TYR A 377 -30.72 -17.35 -12.18
C TYR A 377 -30.90 -15.84 -12.19
N ARG A 378 -30.26 -15.16 -13.13
CA ARG A 378 -30.32 -13.71 -13.28
C ARG A 378 -30.83 -13.31 -14.64
N ASN A 379 -31.97 -12.62 -14.66
CA ASN A 379 -32.45 -11.97 -15.85
C ASN A 379 -31.89 -10.54 -15.89
N GLY A 380 -30.95 -10.25 -16.81
CA GLY A 380 -30.48 -8.88 -17.06
C GLY A 380 -28.97 -8.72 -17.19
N ARG A 381 -28.53 -7.45 -17.26
CA ARG A 381 -27.11 -7.06 -17.34
C ARG A 381 -26.43 -7.28 -15.98
N TRP A 382 -25.23 -7.85 -15.98
CA TRP A 382 -24.43 -7.99 -14.76
C TRP A 382 -24.07 -6.63 -14.18
N SER A 383 -24.08 -6.55 -12.85
CA SER A 383 -23.56 -5.38 -12.14
C SER A 383 -22.07 -5.24 -12.45
N GLU A 384 -21.58 -4.01 -12.55
CA GLU A 384 -20.14 -3.73 -12.66
C GLU A 384 -19.37 -4.31 -11.47
N ALA A 385 -20.01 -4.40 -10.31
CA ALA A 385 -19.45 -5.03 -9.12
C ALA A 385 -19.22 -6.55 -9.25
N ALA A 386 -19.68 -7.19 -10.34
CA ALA A 386 -19.53 -8.61 -10.63
C ALA A 386 -18.60 -8.86 -11.84
N LEU A 387 -17.96 -7.82 -12.39
CA LEU A 387 -17.01 -7.96 -13.49
C LEU A 387 -15.61 -8.20 -12.96
N HIS A 388 -14.95 -9.24 -13.43
CA HIS A 388 -13.57 -9.58 -13.05
C HIS A 388 -12.56 -8.53 -13.56
N ARG A 389 -11.48 -8.32 -12.80
CA ARG A 389 -10.29 -7.54 -13.22
C ARG A 389 -9.52 -8.25 -14.33
N GLU A 390 -8.65 -7.54 -15.03
CA GLU A 390 -7.78 -8.13 -16.07
C GLU A 390 -6.83 -9.18 -15.48
N CYS A 391 -6.42 -9.04 -14.22
CA CYS A 391 -5.56 -10.00 -13.52
C CYS A 391 -6.28 -11.27 -13.05
N SER A 392 -7.60 -11.35 -13.20
CA SER A 392 -8.41 -12.48 -12.73
C SER A 392 -8.16 -13.73 -13.57
N ALA A 393 -8.05 -14.88 -12.92
CA ALA A 393 -8.02 -16.19 -13.60
C ALA A 393 -9.32 -16.49 -14.39
N PHE A 394 -10.39 -15.74 -14.15
CA PHE A 394 -11.66 -15.85 -14.86
C PHE A 394 -11.85 -14.65 -15.79
N GLY A 395 -12.23 -14.92 -17.03
CA GLY A 395 -12.63 -13.88 -17.98
C GLY A 395 -14.12 -13.55 -17.88
N ASN A 396 -14.46 -12.32 -18.25
CA ASN A 396 -15.83 -11.86 -18.35
C ASN A 396 -16.45 -12.37 -19.67
N PHE A 397 -17.01 -13.58 -19.67
CA PHE A 397 -17.61 -14.20 -20.86
C PHE A 397 -19.15 -14.14 -20.87
N GLY A 398 -19.71 -14.33 -22.07
CA GLY A 398 -21.05 -13.90 -22.45
C GLY A 398 -22.24 -14.69 -21.88
N VAL A 399 -23.42 -14.32 -22.40
CA VAL A 399 -24.73 -14.76 -21.93
C VAL A 399 -25.30 -15.83 -22.89
N VAL A 400 -25.69 -16.99 -22.35
CA VAL A 400 -26.44 -18.04 -23.06
C VAL A 400 -27.93 -17.81 -22.83
N SER A 401 -28.69 -17.67 -23.92
CA SER A 401 -30.16 -17.65 -23.85
C SER A 401 -30.69 -19.08 -23.92
N HIS A 402 -31.33 -19.53 -22.86
CA HIS A 402 -32.13 -20.74 -22.85
C HIS A 402 -33.52 -20.42 -23.43
N GLY A 403 -34.07 -21.32 -24.24
CA GLY A 403 -35.32 -21.11 -25.01
C GLY A 403 -36.59 -20.85 -24.19
N ASN A 404 -36.48 -20.80 -22.86
CA ASN A 404 -37.49 -20.39 -21.89
C ASN A 404 -37.36 -18.90 -21.47
N GLY A 405 -36.50 -18.11 -22.13
CA GLY A 405 -36.26 -16.71 -21.79
C GLY A 405 -35.33 -16.51 -20.59
N VAL A 406 -34.65 -17.57 -20.15
CA VAL A 406 -33.64 -17.50 -19.09
C VAL A 406 -32.29 -17.21 -19.74
N PHE A 407 -31.59 -16.22 -19.20
CA PHE A 407 -30.24 -15.87 -19.63
C PHE A 407 -29.26 -16.31 -18.54
N GLU A 408 -28.31 -17.16 -18.88
CA GLU A 408 -27.23 -17.55 -17.97
C GLU A 408 -25.94 -16.94 -18.47
N ALA A 409 -25.23 -16.26 -17.57
CA ALA A 409 -23.94 -15.65 -17.88
C ALA A 409 -22.85 -16.45 -17.16
N TYR A 410 -21.75 -16.65 -17.85
CA TYR A 410 -20.69 -17.54 -17.43
C TYR A 410 -19.37 -16.80 -17.43
N SER A 411 -18.65 -16.83 -16.30
CA SER A 411 -17.22 -16.60 -16.31
C SER A 411 -16.53 -17.94 -16.56
N THR A 412 -15.60 -17.98 -17.50
CA THR A 412 -14.76 -19.17 -17.74
C THR A 412 -13.33 -18.86 -17.34
N VAL A 413 -12.60 -19.88 -16.90
CA VAL A 413 -11.16 -19.76 -16.67
C VAL A 413 -10.53 -19.22 -17.95
N GLN A 414 -9.72 -18.17 -17.86
CA GLN A 414 -8.93 -17.70 -18.99
C GLN A 414 -7.94 -18.81 -19.35
N ASP A 415 -8.13 -19.44 -20.51
CA ASP A 415 -7.13 -20.35 -21.05
C ASP A 415 -5.87 -19.54 -21.37
N VAL A 416 -4.78 -19.81 -20.65
CA VAL A 416 -3.45 -19.26 -20.90
C VAL A 416 -2.85 -19.97 -22.13
N PHE A 417 -3.44 -19.74 -23.29
CA PHE A 417 -2.86 -20.12 -24.58
C PHE A 417 -3.13 -18.99 -25.57
N PHE A 418 -2.13 -18.14 -25.79
CA PHE A 418 -1.62 -17.79 -27.13
C PHE A 418 -0.24 -17.14 -27.00
#